data_AF-A0A7S2C3B1-F1
#
_entry.id   AF-A0A7S2C3B1-F1
#
_cell.length_a   1.000
_cell.length_b   1.000
_cell.length_c   1.000
_cell.angle_alpha   90.00
_cell.angle_beta   90.00
_cell.angle_gamma   90.00
#
_symmetry.space_group_name_H-M   'P 1'
#
loop_
_entity.id
_entity.type
_entity.pdbx_description
1 polymer ?
#
loop_
_entity_poly.entity_id
_entity_poly.type
_entity_poly.pdbx_seq_one_letter_code
_entity_poly.pdbx_strand_id
1 'polypeptide(L)'
;TKQLFSIHDLNGDGLLSESELITLNEQIAILHHGKDTDTAEIRDKYHELFRTRLDPDGRPVPYEIFREYAAEVLDGLDNDPEAQEMILEQFVAEARSGRQAFDLGITALLGLAPEPKSEPEETASSRAAVCKDEVTLA
;
A
#
# COMPACT_ATOMS: atom_id res chain seq x y z
N THR A 1 -14.61 -6.07 9.40
CA THR A 1 -13.52 -5.27 8.81
C THR A 1 -12.13 -5.88 9.00
N LYS A 2 -11.82 -6.60 10.09
CA LYS A 2 -10.48 -7.24 10.30
C LYS A 2 -9.97 -8.11 9.14
N GLN A 3 -10.83 -8.93 8.55
CA GLN A 3 -10.45 -9.74 7.40
C GLN A 3 -10.06 -8.90 6.18
N LEU A 4 -10.77 -7.79 5.93
CA LEU A 4 -10.47 -6.86 4.84
C LEU A 4 -9.09 -6.20 5.03
N PHE A 5 -8.77 -5.82 6.27
CA PHE A 5 -7.46 -5.29 6.63
C PHE A 5 -6.34 -6.30 6.34
N SER A 6 -6.49 -7.55 6.80
CA SER A 6 -5.46 -8.59 6.57
C SER A 6 -5.24 -8.92 5.09
N ILE A 7 -6.21 -8.66 4.21
CA ILE A 7 -6.03 -8.81 2.76
C ILE A 7 -5.25 -7.63 2.18
N HIS A 8 -5.44 -6.43 2.71
CA HIS A 8 -4.69 -5.24 2.32
C HIS A 8 -3.26 -5.25 2.84
N ASP A 9 -2.99 -5.87 3.99
CA ASP A 9 -1.63 -6.10 4.49
C ASP A 9 -0.90 -7.09 3.56
N LEU A 10 -0.22 -6.55 2.53
CA LEU A 10 0.41 -7.33 1.48
C LEU A 10 1.71 -7.96 1.97
N ASN A 11 2.45 -7.24 2.81
CA ASN A 11 3.74 -7.69 3.33
C ASN A 11 3.63 -8.51 4.64
N GLY A 12 2.49 -8.49 5.32
CA GLY A 12 2.21 -9.24 6.55
C GLY A 12 2.80 -8.60 7.82
N ASP A 13 3.10 -7.31 7.83
CA ASP A 13 3.71 -6.61 8.97
C ASP A 13 2.68 -6.13 10.02
N GLY A 14 1.39 -6.33 9.75
CA GLY A 14 0.30 -5.95 10.64
C GLY A 14 -0.07 -4.48 10.56
N LEU A 15 0.47 -3.74 9.59
CA LEU A 15 0.12 -2.35 9.28
C LEU A 15 -0.48 -2.28 7.87
N LEU A 16 -1.14 -1.16 7.58
CA LEU A 16 -1.59 -0.81 6.24
C LEU A 16 -0.83 0.40 5.74
N SER A 17 0.03 0.22 4.74
CA SER A 17 0.73 1.31 4.07
C SER A 17 -0.08 1.94 2.92
N GLU A 18 0.26 3.18 2.57
CA GLU A 18 -0.29 3.89 1.40
C GLU A 18 -0.10 3.07 0.11
N SER A 19 1.09 2.50 -0.07
CA SER A 19 1.40 1.66 -1.24
C SER A 19 0.54 0.41 -1.33
N GLU A 20 0.27 -0.25 -0.21
CA GLU A 20 -0.54 -1.48 -0.20
C GLU A 20 -1.99 -1.18 -0.56
N LEU A 21 -2.54 -0.10 -0.02
CA LEU A 21 -3.88 0.37 -0.38
C LEU A 21 -3.97 0.66 -1.88
N ILE A 22 -3.02 1.42 -2.42
CA ILE A 22 -2.97 1.75 -3.85
C ILE A 22 -2.85 0.49 -4.71
N THR A 23 -1.84 -0.35 -4.43
CA THR A 23 -1.55 -1.54 -5.24
C THR A 23 -2.72 -2.51 -5.29
N LEU A 24 -3.37 -2.77 -4.15
CA LEU A 24 -4.51 -3.68 -4.14
C LEU A 24 -5.69 -3.12 -4.94
N ASN A 25 -5.99 -1.81 -4.82
CA ASN A 25 -7.07 -1.20 -5.57
C ASN A 25 -6.78 -1.07 -7.07
N GLU A 26 -5.52 -0.86 -7.47
CA GLU A 26 -5.09 -0.98 -8.87
C GLU A 26 -5.38 -2.40 -9.41
N GLN A 27 -5.08 -3.46 -8.64
CA GLN A 27 -5.38 -4.83 -9.08
C GLN A 27 -6.87 -5.08 -9.23
N ILE A 28 -7.69 -4.61 -8.28
CA ILE A 28 -9.14 -4.75 -8.36
C ILE A 28 -9.64 -4.05 -9.64
N ALA A 29 -9.22 -2.82 -9.90
CA ALA A 29 -9.68 -2.10 -11.08
C ALA A 29 -9.24 -2.75 -12.40
N ILE A 30 -8.00 -3.24 -12.48
CA ILE A 30 -7.51 -3.97 -13.66
C ILE A 30 -8.35 -5.25 -13.90
N LEU A 31 -8.75 -5.96 -12.84
CA LEU A 31 -9.61 -7.13 -12.98
C LEU A 31 -11.01 -6.77 -13.50
N HIS A 32 -11.54 -5.63 -13.10
CA HIS A 32 -12.90 -5.19 -13.46
C HIS A 32 -12.97 -4.54 -14.85
N HIS A 33 -11.96 -3.75 -15.22
CA HIS A 33 -11.99 -2.92 -16.43
C HIS A 33 -10.94 -3.32 -17.48
N GLY A 34 -10.06 -4.27 -17.15
CA GLY A 34 -9.03 -4.79 -18.03
C GLY A 34 -7.75 -3.94 -18.03
N LYS A 35 -6.84 -4.29 -18.94
CA LYS A 35 -5.48 -3.72 -19.02
C LYS A 35 -5.42 -2.22 -19.37
N ASP A 36 -6.48 -1.67 -19.94
CA ASP A 36 -6.56 -0.27 -20.36
C ASP A 36 -7.07 0.63 -19.21
N THR A 37 -7.16 0.08 -17.99
CA THR A 37 -7.47 0.82 -16.77
C THR A 37 -6.41 1.90 -16.51
N ASP A 38 -6.84 3.13 -16.25
CA ASP A 38 -5.95 4.20 -15.84
C ASP A 38 -5.51 4.00 -14.38
N THR A 39 -4.36 3.35 -14.21
CA THR A 39 -3.77 3.13 -12.88
C THR A 39 -3.22 4.41 -12.26
N ALA A 40 -2.96 5.47 -13.04
CA ALA A 40 -2.52 6.75 -12.51
C ALA A 40 -3.67 7.46 -11.78
N GLU A 41 -4.87 7.48 -12.37
CA GLU A 41 -6.06 8.05 -11.72
C GLU A 41 -6.37 7.32 -10.40
N ILE A 42 -6.25 6.00 -10.39
CA ILE A 42 -6.47 5.19 -9.18
C ILE A 42 -5.41 5.53 -8.13
N ARG A 43 -4.15 5.60 -8.52
CA ARG A 43 -3.05 5.95 -7.61
C ARG A 43 -3.30 7.30 -6.95
N ASP A 44 -3.63 8.33 -7.72
CA ASP A 44 -3.87 9.67 -7.21
C ASP A 44 -5.08 9.69 -6.26
N LYS A 45 -6.16 9.00 -6.62
CA LYS A 45 -7.36 8.86 -5.77
C LYS A 45 -7.04 8.22 -4.43
N TYR A 46 -6.32 7.09 -4.42
CA TYR A 46 -6.05 6.36 -3.18
C TYR A 46 -4.91 6.97 -2.35
N HIS A 47 -3.99 7.69 -2.99
CA HIS A 47 -3.02 8.56 -2.31
C HIS A 47 -3.73 9.67 -1.53
N GLU A 48 -4.62 10.42 -2.20
CA GLU A 48 -5.39 11.48 -1.56
C GLU A 48 -6.26 10.91 -0.43
N LEU A 49 -6.95 9.78 -0.68
CA LEU A 49 -7.77 9.11 0.33
C LEU A 49 -6.95 8.72 1.56
N PHE A 50 -5.77 8.12 1.38
CA PHE A 50 -4.94 7.68 2.49
C PHE A 50 -4.53 8.87 3.36
N ARG A 51 -4.11 9.98 2.75
CA ARG A 51 -3.64 11.15 3.48
C ARG A 51 -4.75 11.95 4.13
N THR A 52 -5.94 11.95 3.53
CA THR A 52 -7.08 12.70 4.07
C THR A 52 -7.83 11.92 5.15
N ARG A 53 -7.81 10.58 5.11
CA ARG A 53 -8.68 9.74 5.95
C ARG A 53 -7.95 8.79 6.90
N LEU A 54 -6.68 8.46 6.64
CA LEU A 54 -5.93 7.48 7.43
C LEU A 54 -4.74 8.10 8.17
N ASP A 55 -3.74 8.62 7.44
CA ASP A 55 -2.61 9.35 8.05
C ASP A 55 -2.11 10.45 7.11
N PRO A 56 -2.14 11.74 7.52
CA PRO A 56 -1.77 12.87 6.66
C PRO A 56 -0.29 12.91 6.27
N ASP A 57 0.56 12.22 7.04
CA ASP A 57 1.98 12.10 6.75
C ASP A 57 2.29 10.86 5.87
N GLY A 58 1.28 10.07 5.51
CA GLY A 58 1.42 8.86 4.71
C GLY A 58 2.06 7.68 5.46
N ARG A 59 2.07 7.70 6.80
CA ARG A 59 2.66 6.62 7.59
C ARG A 59 1.74 5.39 7.60
N PRO A 60 2.30 4.16 7.61
CA PRO A 60 1.51 2.96 7.76
C PRO A 60 0.67 2.99 9.04
N VAL A 61 -0.59 2.55 8.94
CA VAL A 61 -1.56 2.64 10.04
C VAL A 61 -1.91 1.27 10.61
N PRO A 62 -2.17 1.15 11.92
CA PRO A 62 -2.60 -0.11 12.51
C PRO A 62 -4.09 -0.38 12.22
N TYR A 63 -4.52 -1.62 12.51
CA TYR A 63 -5.89 -2.06 12.30
C TYR A 63 -6.94 -1.15 12.95
N GLU A 64 -6.65 -0.56 14.11
CA GLU A 64 -7.58 0.28 14.85
C GLU A 64 -8.01 1.50 14.03
N ILE A 65 -7.06 2.17 13.37
CA ILE A 65 -7.31 3.33 12.49
C ILE A 65 -8.10 2.90 11.26
N PHE A 66 -7.69 1.80 10.62
CA PHE A 66 -8.41 1.26 9.47
C PHE A 66 -9.85 0.88 9.84
N ARG A 67 -10.06 0.28 11.01
CA ARG A 67 -11.40 -0.14 11.48
C ARG A 67 -12.33 1.06 11.64
N GLU A 68 -11.85 2.15 12.21
CA GLU A 68 -12.62 3.38 12.37
C GLU A 68 -13.02 3.95 11.01
N TYR A 69 -12.05 4.08 10.10
CA TYR A 69 -12.31 4.49 8.72
C TYR A 69 -13.32 3.58 8.01
N ALA A 70 -13.14 2.26 8.09
CA ALA A 70 -14.01 1.30 7.41
C ALA A 70 -15.45 1.32 7.97
N ALA A 71 -15.61 1.57 9.27
CA ALA A 71 -16.92 1.76 9.87
C ALA A 71 -17.60 3.03 9.33
N GLU A 72 -16.89 4.16 9.26
CA GLU A 72 -17.42 5.39 8.68
C GLU A 72 -17.82 5.22 7.20
N VAL A 73 -17.07 4.44 6.43
CA VAL A 73 -17.42 4.12 5.04
C VAL A 73 -18.70 3.29 4.97
N LEU A 74 -18.84 2.25 5.81
CA LEU A 74 -20.04 1.41 5.83
C LEU A 74 -21.27 2.24 6.23
N ASP A 75 -21.18 3.03 7.29
CA ASP A 75 -22.26 3.93 7.75
C ASP A 75 -22.65 4.97 6.67
N GLY A 76 -21.66 5.43 5.90
CA GLY A 76 -21.90 6.36 4.79
C GLY A 76 -22.58 5.72 3.56
N LEU A 77 -22.49 4.40 3.40
CA LEU A 77 -23.10 3.67 2.29
C LEU A 77 -24.52 3.20 2.63
N ASP A 78 -24.69 2.60 3.81
CA ASP A 78 -25.99 2.16 4.32
C ASP A 78 -25.95 2.11 5.86
N ASN A 79 -27.04 2.50 6.52
CA ASN A 79 -27.14 2.45 7.99
C ASN A 79 -27.81 1.17 8.48
N ASP A 80 -28.34 0.33 7.60
CA ASP A 80 -28.90 -0.96 7.94
C ASP A 80 -27.77 -1.99 8.20
N PRO A 81 -27.70 -2.60 9.39
CA PRO A 81 -26.61 -3.51 9.73
C PRO A 81 -26.51 -4.76 8.83
N GLU A 82 -27.63 -5.26 8.30
CA GLU A 82 -27.64 -6.41 7.40
C GLU A 82 -27.06 -6.01 6.03
N ALA A 83 -27.47 -4.85 5.50
CA ALA A 83 -26.88 -4.28 4.29
C ALA A 83 -25.37 -4.01 4.45
N GLN A 84 -24.94 -3.48 5.59
CA GLN A 84 -23.51 -3.25 5.87
C GLN A 84 -22.70 -4.55 5.88
N GLU A 85 -23.25 -5.62 6.45
CA GLU A 85 -22.60 -6.94 6.42
C GLU A 85 -22.42 -7.42 4.98
N MET A 86 -23.47 -7.34 4.16
CA MET A 86 -23.40 -7.70 2.73
C MET A 86 -22.39 -6.86 1.95
N ILE A 87 -22.34 -5.54 2.20
CA ILE A 87 -21.37 -4.64 1.56
C ILE A 87 -19.94 -5.02 1.96
N LEU A 88 -19.71 -5.29 3.24
CA LEU A 88 -18.40 -5.70 3.74
C LEU A 88 -17.97 -7.05 3.14
N GLU A 89 -18.88 -8.01 3.00
CA GLU A 89 -18.62 -9.29 2.33
C GLU A 89 -18.20 -9.08 0.88
N GLN A 90 -18.87 -8.16 0.16
CA GLN A 90 -18.50 -7.80 -1.20
C GLN A 90 -17.10 -7.17 -1.27
N PHE A 91 -16.78 -6.22 -0.39
CA PHE A 91 -15.42 -5.64 -0.32
C PHE A 91 -14.35 -6.69 -0.07
N VAL A 92 -14.64 -7.65 0.80
CA VAL A 92 -13.73 -8.78 1.07
C VAL A 92 -13.55 -9.66 -0.16
N ALA A 93 -14.62 -9.94 -0.91
CA ALA A 93 -14.56 -10.75 -2.13
C ALA A 93 -13.72 -10.08 -3.23
N GLU A 94 -13.88 -8.77 -3.42
CA GLU A 94 -13.10 -7.98 -4.37
C GLU A 94 -11.63 -7.90 -3.97
N ALA A 95 -11.36 -7.57 -2.70
CA ALA A 95 -10.00 -7.54 -2.16
C ALA A 95 -9.30 -8.89 -2.32
N ARG A 96 -10.00 -10.01 -2.10
CA ARG A 96 -9.43 -11.35 -2.34
C ARG A 96 -9.06 -11.57 -3.80
N SER A 97 -9.91 -11.15 -4.72
CA SER A 97 -9.65 -11.27 -6.16
C SER A 97 -8.43 -10.43 -6.55
N GLY A 98 -8.36 -9.19 -6.09
CA GLY A 98 -7.20 -8.31 -6.30
C GLY A 98 -5.91 -8.90 -5.72
N ARG A 99 -5.97 -9.47 -4.51
CA ARG A 99 -4.81 -10.10 -3.85
C ARG A 99 -4.31 -11.31 -4.63
N GLN A 100 -5.21 -12.16 -5.11
CA GLN A 100 -4.83 -13.30 -5.95
C GLN A 100 -4.16 -12.86 -7.26
N ALA A 101 -4.66 -11.78 -7.89
CA ALA A 101 -4.03 -11.23 -9.08
C ALA A 101 -2.63 -10.67 -8.80
N PHE A 102 -2.45 -10.02 -7.65
CA PHE A 102 -1.14 -9.58 -7.16
C PHE A 102 -0.18 -10.78 -6.96
N ASP A 103 -0.61 -11.82 -6.24
CA ASP A 103 0.22 -12.98 -5.92
C ASP A 103 0.63 -13.77 -7.18
N LEU A 104 -0.23 -13.82 -8.20
CA LEU A 104 0.05 -14.45 -9.49
C LEU A 104 0.93 -13.57 -10.41
N GLY A 105 1.27 -12.34 -9.99
CA GLY A 105 2.04 -11.40 -10.79
C GLY A 105 1.33 -11.02 -12.10
N ILE A 106 -0.01 -11.04 -12.13
CA ILE A 106 -0.77 -10.78 -13.35
C ILE A 106 -0.42 -9.39 -13.92
N THR A 107 -0.19 -8.41 -13.06
CA THR A 107 0.25 -7.06 -13.46
C THR A 107 1.61 -7.08 -14.17
N ALA A 108 2.55 -7.89 -13.70
CA ALA A 108 3.86 -8.06 -14.34
C ALA A 108 3.72 -8.79 -15.69
N LEU A 109 2.83 -9.78 -15.78
CA LEU A 109 2.54 -10.50 -17.01
C LEU A 109 1.88 -9.60 -18.08
N LEU A 110 1.07 -8.63 -17.65
CA LEU A 110 0.41 -7.65 -18.52
C LEU A 110 1.31 -6.46 -18.90
N GLY A 111 2.56 -6.41 -18.41
CA GLY A 111 3.48 -5.30 -18.66
C GLY A 111 3.06 -3.98 -17.99
N LEU A 112 2.25 -4.06 -16.93
CA LEU A 112 1.71 -2.92 -16.19
C LEU A 112 2.41 -2.71 -14.82
N ALA A 113 3.47 -3.45 -14.54
CA ALA A 113 4.22 -3.29 -13.30
C ALA A 113 4.85 -1.87 -13.24
N PRO A 114 4.73 -1.15 -12.11
CA PRO A 114 5.49 0.08 -11.94
C PRO A 114 6.99 -0.22 -12.04
N GLU A 115 7.71 0.62 -12.78
CA GLU A 115 9.16 0.57 -12.92
C GLU A 115 9.83 0.35 -11.55
N PRO A 116 10.83 -0.55 -11.46
CA PRO A 116 11.53 -0.76 -10.21
C PRO A 116 12.14 0.57 -9.74
N LYS A 117 11.88 0.94 -8.48
CA LYS A 117 12.58 2.05 -7.84
C LYS A 117 14.08 1.80 -7.98
N SER A 118 14.79 2.76 -8.57
CA SER A 118 16.24 2.76 -8.70
C SER A 118 16.88 2.34 -7.38
N GLU A 119 17.78 1.35 -7.44
CA GLU A 119 18.56 0.83 -6.32
C GLU A 119 19.21 1.97 -5.50
N PRO A 120 19.38 1.81 -4.17
CA PRO A 120 20.02 2.83 -3.37
C PRO A 120 21.48 3.00 -3.82
N GLU A 121 21.82 4.25 -4.15
CA GLU A 121 23.16 4.71 -4.48
C GLU A 121 24.14 4.25 -3.37
N GLU A 122 25.12 3.43 -3.75
CA GLU A 122 26.17 2.94 -2.88
C GLU A 122 26.93 4.14 -2.28
N THR A 123 26.77 4.33 -0.98
CA THR A 123 27.31 5.48 -0.24
C THR A 123 28.84 5.41 -0.17
N ALA A 124 29.51 6.08 -1.10
CA ALA A 124 30.92 6.41 -0.96
C ALA A 124 31.10 7.53 0.08
N SER A 125 31.20 7.18 1.36
CA SER A 125 31.80 8.07 2.38
C SER A 125 32.25 7.31 3.62
N SER A 126 33.37 6.58 3.50
CA SER A 126 34.19 6.20 4.64
C SER A 126 35.22 7.29 4.88
N ARG A 127 35.04 8.00 5.99
CA ARG A 127 35.83 9.14 6.45
C ARG A 127 37.19 8.66 6.99
N ALA A 128 38.23 9.41 6.65
CA ALA A 128 39.60 9.26 7.13
C ALA A 128 39.73 9.22 8.67
N ALA A 129 40.64 8.37 9.16
CA ALA A 129 41.33 8.55 10.43
C ALA A 129 42.62 7.70 10.49
N VAL A 130 43.75 8.26 10.05
CA VAL A 130 45.07 7.86 10.57
C VAL A 130 45.84 9.15 10.88
N CYS A 131 45.83 9.53 12.16
CA CYS A 131 46.84 10.39 12.77
C CYS A 131 47.69 9.53 13.71
N LYS A 132 48.99 9.86 13.76
CA LYS A 132 50.04 9.60 14.78
C LYS A 132 51.34 9.22 14.05
N ASP A 133 52.51 9.81 14.28
CA ASP A 133 52.98 10.90 15.13
C ASP A 133 54.31 11.39 14.53
N GLU A 134 54.60 12.68 14.66
CA GLU A 134 55.94 13.23 14.41
C GLU A 134 56.92 12.74 15.47
N VAL A 135 58.09 12.25 15.06
CA VAL A 135 59.31 12.29 15.87
C VAL A 135 60.46 12.79 15.01
N THR A 136 60.87 14.02 15.32
CA THR A 136 62.12 14.71 14.96
C THR A 136 63.37 13.86 15.20
N LEU A 137 64.31 13.87 14.25
CA LEU A 137 65.73 13.76 14.55
C LEU A 137 66.54 14.69 13.64
N ALA A 138 67.39 15.48 14.30
CA ALA A 138 68.49 16.23 13.71
C ALA A 138 69.65 15.31 13.31
#